data_AF-A0A968L4X2-F1
#
_entry.id   AF-A0A968L4X2-F1
#
_cell.length_a   1.000
_cell.length_b   1.000
_cell.length_c   1.000
_cell.angle_alpha   90.00
_cell.angle_beta   90.00
_cell.angle_gamma   90.00
#
_symmetry.space_group_name_H-M   'P 1'
#
loop_
_entity.id
_entity.type
_entity.pdbx_description
1 polymer ?
#
loop_
_entity_poly.entity_id
_entity_poly.type
_entity_poly.pdbx_seq_one_letter_code
_entity_poly.pdbx_strand_id
1 'polypeptide(L)'
;MIRAILHLIGDQPLAVELDSMPNAADTTLVCRNVRTVDGKRPVFIDHIESTFVFPYNQIRFVEIPGEGERGDAQPPPIAEAEPEDLEIDEDFLRRIREA
;
A
#
# COMPACT_ATOMS: atom_id res chain seq x y z
N MET A 1 -12.28 13.90 4.16
CA MET A 1 -11.77 12.65 4.77
C MET A 1 -10.33 12.46 4.33
N ILE A 2 -9.46 12.12 5.28
CA ILE A 2 -8.02 11.93 5.11
C ILE A 2 -7.77 10.42 5.04
N ARG A 3 -7.10 9.94 3.99
CA ARG A 3 -6.70 8.52 3.90
C ARG A 3 -5.49 8.29 4.80
N ALA A 4 -5.48 7.16 5.49
CA ALA A 4 -4.35 6.77 6.32
C ALA A 4 -4.17 5.25 6.31
N ILE A 5 -2.95 4.80 6.60
CA ILE A 5 -2.66 3.41 6.95
C ILE A 5 -2.38 3.33 8.45
N LEU A 6 -3.13 2.48 9.13
CA LEU A 6 -2.99 2.20 10.55
C LEU A 6 -2.07 0.99 10.74
N HIS A 7 -0.90 1.21 11.33
CA HIS A 7 0.03 0.14 11.67
C HIS A 7 -0.17 -0.23 13.14
N LEU A 8 -0.77 -1.39 13.39
CA LEU A 8 -1.08 -1.88 14.74
C LEU A 8 0.10 -2.66 15.34
N ILE A 9 0.14 -2.75 16.67
CA ILE A 9 1.16 -3.54 17.38
C ILE A 9 0.85 -5.03 17.20
N GLY A 10 1.75 -5.74 16.51
CA GLY A 10 1.67 -7.19 16.36
C GLY A 10 0.63 -7.68 15.34
N ASP A 11 0.02 -6.77 14.56
CA ASP A 11 -0.99 -7.10 13.57
C ASP A 11 -0.66 -6.48 12.20
N GLN A 12 -1.35 -6.92 11.16
CA GLN A 12 -1.21 -6.40 9.80
C GLN A 12 -1.79 -4.97 9.69
N PRO A 13 -1.21 -4.12 8.82
CA PRO A 13 -1.70 -2.77 8.62
C PRO A 13 -3.09 -2.74 7.99
N LEU A 14 -3.85 -1.67 8.29
CA LEU A 14 -5.21 -1.45 7.80
C LEU A 14 -5.32 -0.09 7.11
N ALA A 15 -5.95 -0.04 5.94
CA ALA A 15 -6.33 1.21 5.29
C ALA A 15 -7.60 1.77 5.92
N VAL A 16 -7.60 3.08 6.24
CA VAL A 16 -8.71 3.75 6.92
C VAL A 16 -8.94 5.16 6.38
N GLU A 17 -10.08 5.74 6.75
CA GLU A 17 -10.40 7.14 6.48
C GLU A 17 -10.67 7.89 7.79
N LEU A 18 -9.96 9.00 7.99
CA LEU A 18 -10.10 9.89 9.14
C LEU A 18 -10.97 11.10 8.75
N ASP A 19 -11.79 11.58 9.68
CA ASP A 19 -12.56 12.80 9.47
C ASP A 19 -11.70 14.07 9.55
N SER A 20 -10.71 14.06 10.45
CA SER A 20 -9.79 15.17 10.71
C SER A 20 -8.38 14.66 11.05
N MET A 21 -7.39 15.56 11.02
CA MET A 21 -6.04 15.22 11.49
C MET A 21 -6.08 14.86 12.99
N PRO A 22 -5.34 13.82 13.41
CA PRO A 22 -5.22 13.48 14.83
C PRO A 22 -4.46 14.56 15.59
N ASN A 23 -4.85 14.77 16.85
CA ASN A 23 -4.24 15.73 17.76
C ASN A 23 -3.41 15.02 18.84
N ALA A 24 -2.41 15.72 19.39
CA ALA A 24 -1.55 15.20 20.45
C ALA A 24 -2.30 14.88 21.76
N ALA A 25 -3.50 15.44 21.96
CA ALA A 25 -4.33 15.18 23.13
C ALA A 25 -5.28 13.97 22.96
N ASP A 26 -5.37 13.38 21.77
CA ASP A 26 -6.30 12.30 21.50
C ASP A 26 -5.85 11.00 22.20
N THR A 27 -6.80 10.32 22.86
CA THR A 27 -6.55 9.02 23.50
C THR A 27 -6.93 7.85 22.60
N THR A 28 -7.69 8.12 21.54
CA THR A 28 -8.15 7.14 20.55
C THR A 28 -8.16 7.77 19.17
N LEU A 29 -7.87 6.97 18.15
CA LEU A 29 -8.08 7.32 16.75
C LEU A 29 -9.46 6.85 16.30
N VAL A 30 -10.27 7.77 15.78
CA VAL A 30 -11.60 7.47 15.23
C VAL A 30 -11.53 7.49 13.71
N CYS A 31 -12.01 6.43 13.07
CA CYS A 31 -11.95 6.29 11.62
C CYS A 31 -13.16 5.54 11.03
N ARG A 32 -13.27 5.54 9.71
CA ARG A 32 -14.27 4.79 8.95
C ARG A 32 -13.61 4.03 7.80
N ASN A 33 -14.40 3.21 7.10
CA ASN A 33 -13.99 2.49 5.89
C ASN A 33 -12.75 1.61 6.10
N VAL A 34 -12.66 0.91 7.23
CA VAL A 34 -11.51 0.06 7.58
C VAL A 34 -11.39 -1.11 6.60
N ARG A 35 -10.26 -1.18 5.90
CA ARG A 35 -9.94 -2.19 4.89
C ARG A 35 -8.57 -2.78 5.16
N THR A 36 -8.33 -3.99 4.68
CA THR A 36 -6.96 -4.46 4.48
C THR A 36 -6.27 -3.57 3.43
N VAL A 37 -4.94 -3.56 3.38
CA VAL A 37 -4.19 -2.70 2.43
C VAL A 37 -4.52 -3.00 0.96
N ASP A 38 -4.93 -4.24 0.64
CA ASP A 38 -5.45 -4.64 -0.67
C ASP A 38 -6.94 -4.27 -0.90
N GLY A 39 -7.56 -3.50 0.01
CA GLY A 39 -8.90 -2.92 -0.14
C GLY A 39 -10.07 -3.81 0.27
N LYS A 40 -9.81 -5.03 0.75
CA LYS A 40 -10.86 -5.97 1.20
C LYS A 40 -11.36 -5.62 2.60
N ARG A 41 -12.56 -6.11 2.95
CA ARG A 41 -13.07 -6.03 4.32
C ARG A 41 -12.30 -7.03 5.20
N PRO A 42 -11.71 -6.61 6.34
CA PRO A 42 -11.12 -7.53 7.30
C PRO A 42 -12.16 -8.52 7.83
N VAL A 43 -11.75 -9.78 8.00
CA VAL A 43 -12.64 -10.88 8.42
C VAL A 43 -13.26 -10.67 9.80
N PHE A 44 -12.60 -9.91 10.67
CA PHE A 44 -13.03 -9.60 12.02
C PHE A 44 -13.99 -8.40 12.11
N ILE A 45 -14.36 -7.81 10.97
CA ILE A 45 -15.33 -6.71 10.89
C ILE A 45 -16.65 -7.23 10.31
N ASP A 46 -17.74 -6.97 11.03
CA ASP A 46 -19.10 -7.31 10.58
C ASP A 46 -19.66 -6.24 9.63
N HIS A 47 -19.76 -5.00 10.10
CA HIS A 47 -20.31 -3.88 9.33
C HIS A 47 -19.20 -2.91 8.86
N ILE A 48 -18.93 -2.91 7.55
CA ILE A 48 -17.90 -2.06 6.93
C ILE A 48 -18.17 -0.56 7.08
N GLU A 49 -19.44 -0.17 7.21
CA GLU A 49 -19.89 1.23 7.35
C GLU A 49 -19.82 1.74 8.80
N SER A 50 -19.33 0.93 9.74
CA SER A 50 -19.17 1.33 11.13
C SER A 50 -18.18 2.49 11.29
N THR A 51 -18.35 3.21 12.40
CA THR A 51 -17.28 4.05 12.95
C THR A 51 -16.41 3.18 13.86
N PHE A 52 -15.11 3.16 13.61
CA PHE A 52 -14.14 2.37 14.35
C PHE A 52 -13.34 3.26 15.27
N VAL A 53 -13.01 2.73 16.44
CA VAL A 53 -12.26 3.44 17.48
C VAL A 53 -11.08 2.57 17.86
N PHE A 54 -9.87 3.06 17.64
CA PHE A 54 -8.62 2.38 17.98
C PHE A 54 -7.91 3.12 19.11
N PRO A 55 -7.57 2.47 20.22
CA PRO A 55 -6.80 3.11 21.27
C PRO A 55 -5.34 3.30 20.82
N TYR A 56 -4.74 4.47 21.10
CA TYR A 56 -3.37 4.78 20.64
C TYR A 56 -2.32 3.82 21.18
N ASN A 57 -2.55 3.21 22.34
CA ASN A 57 -1.65 2.22 22.93
C ASN A 57 -1.56 0.89 22.12
N GLN A 58 -2.45 0.66 21.15
CA GLN A 58 -2.39 -0.48 20.23
C GLN A 58 -1.86 -0.09 18.84
N ILE A 59 -1.65 1.21 18.60
CA ILE A 59 -1.17 1.74 17.32
C ILE A 59 0.34 1.95 17.43
N ARG A 60 1.11 1.36 16.50
CA ARG A 60 2.55 1.60 16.38
C ARG A 60 2.82 2.97 15.77
N PHE A 61 2.15 3.29 14.66
CA PHE A 61 2.11 4.62 14.06
C PHE A 61 0.93 4.74 13.07
N VAL A 62 0.63 5.97 12.68
CA VAL A 62 -0.36 6.30 11.65
C VAL A 62 0.38 6.90 10.46
N GLU A 63 0.21 6.32 9.28
CA GLU A 63 0.79 6.81 8.03
C GLU A 63 -0.26 7.66 7.29
N ILE A 64 0.04 8.93 7.06
CA ILE A 64 -0.84 9.86 6.34
C ILE A 64 -0.08 10.31 5.09
N PRO A 65 -0.52 9.95 3.87
CA PRO A 65 0.16 10.32 2.63
C PRO A 65 0.23 11.84 2.46
N GLY A 66 1.33 12.32 1.89
CA GLY A 66 1.45 13.73 1.50
C GLY A 66 0.47 14.09 0.38
N GLU A 67 0.27 15.39 0.14
CA GLU A 67 -0.71 15.90 -0.85
C GLU A 67 -0.44 15.50 -2.32
N GLY A 68 0.61 14.71 -2.62
CA GLY A 68 0.95 14.22 -3.96
C GLY A 68 0.63 12.75 -4.24
N GLU A 69 0.33 11.93 -3.23
CA GLU A 69 0.13 10.49 -3.39
C GLU A 69 -1.37 10.15 -3.39
N ARG A 70 -2.09 10.64 -4.40
CA ARG A 70 -3.34 9.98 -4.79
C ARG A 70 -2.96 8.63 -5.36
N GLY A 71 -3.50 7.56 -4.78
CA GLY A 71 -3.27 6.16 -5.11
C GLY A 71 -3.69 5.73 -6.52
N ASP A 72 -3.14 6.39 -7.53
CA ASP A 72 -2.96 5.90 -8.89
C ASP A 72 -1.46 5.72 -9.12
N ALA A 73 -0.77 5.04 -8.17
CA ALA A 73 0.49 4.39 -8.49
C ALA A 73 0.16 3.21 -9.44
N GLN A 74 -0.26 3.56 -10.66
CA GLN A 74 -0.06 2.72 -11.82
C GLN A 74 1.42 2.33 -11.72
N PRO A 75 1.78 1.05 -11.53
CA PRO A 75 3.16 0.65 -11.74
C PRO A 75 3.57 1.27 -13.08
N PRO A 76 4.74 1.93 -13.17
CA PRO A 76 5.15 2.55 -14.42
C PRO A 76 4.89 1.53 -15.52
N PRO A 77 4.27 1.93 -16.66
CA PRO A 77 4.01 0.98 -17.72
C PRO A 77 5.33 0.26 -17.95
N ILE A 78 5.29 -1.07 -17.77
CA ILE A 78 6.41 -1.90 -18.14
C ILE A 78 6.52 -1.58 -19.62
N ALA A 79 7.54 -0.83 -20.01
CA ALA A 79 7.83 -0.68 -21.42
C ALA A 79 8.02 -2.11 -21.87
N GLU A 80 7.06 -2.64 -22.63
CA GLU A 80 7.28 -3.83 -23.43
C GLU A 80 8.54 -3.47 -24.19
N ALA A 81 9.67 -4.05 -23.78
CA ALA A 81 10.87 -4.00 -24.58
C ALA A 81 10.40 -4.61 -25.89
N GLU A 82 10.27 -3.77 -26.93
CA GLU A 82 10.16 -4.30 -28.27
C GLU A 82 11.29 -5.32 -28.38
N PRO A 83 11.03 -6.54 -28.89
CA PRO A 83 12.13 -7.42 -29.21
C PRO A 83 12.95 -6.66 -30.26
N GLU A 84 13.97 -5.94 -29.80
CA GLU A 84 15.09 -5.58 -30.65
C GLU A 84 15.47 -6.91 -31.27
N ASP A 85 15.37 -7.00 -32.60
CA ASP A 85 15.87 -8.12 -33.36
C ASP A 85 17.36 -8.23 -33.01
N LEU A 86 17.65 -8.99 -31.96
CA LEU A 86 18.99 -9.33 -31.54
C LEU A 86 19.49 -10.28 -32.63
N GLU A 87 20.03 -9.72 -33.70
CA GLU A 87 20.85 -10.47 -34.64
C GLU A 87 21.99 -11.08 -33.83
N ILE A 88 21.85 -12.37 -33.52
CA ILE A 88 22.87 -13.10 -32.78
C ILE A 88 24.08 -13.20 -33.71
N ASP A 89 25.08 -12.37 -33.47
CA ASP A 89 26.31 -12.36 -34.26
C ASP A 89 27.00 -13.74 -34.24
N GLU A 90 27.56 -14.15 -35.39
CA GLU A 90 28.26 -15.44 -35.52
C GLU A 90 29.40 -15.60 -34.49
N ASP A 91 30.02 -14.50 -34.07
CA ASP A 91 31.07 -14.50 -33.05
C ASP A 91 30.57 -14.94 -31.68
N PHE A 92 29.30 -14.62 -31.33
CA PHE A 92 28.68 -15.08 -30.09
C PHE A 92 28.45 -16.59 -30.12
N LEU A 93 27.98 -17.13 -31.25
CA LEU A 93 27.76 -18.56 -31.43
C LEU A 93 29.06 -19.37 -31.40
N ARG A 94 30.15 -18.82 -31.95
CA ARG A 94 31.49 -19.46 -31.85
C ARG A 94 31.94 -19.55 -30.41
N ARG A 95 31.75 -18.50 -29.62
CA ARG A 95 32.21 -18.40 -28.24
C ARG A 95 31.48 -19.35 -27.28
N ILE A 96 30.20 -19.64 -27.53
CA ILE A 96 29.45 -20.67 -26.79
C ILE A 96 29.92 -22.07 -27.19
N ARG A 97 30.23 -22.31 -28.46
CA ARG A 97 30.62 -23.64 -28.94
C ARG A 97 32.02 -24.07 -28.49
N GLU A 98 32.87 -23.11 -28.15
CA GLU A 98 34.24 -23.34 -27.66
C GLU A 98 34.35 -23.38 -26.12
N ALA A 99 33.26 -23.15 -25.39
CA ALA A 99 33.17 -23.27 -23.92
C ALA A 99 32.70 -24.68 -23.50
#